data_AF-A0A2G9NE01-F1
#
_entry.id   AF-A0A2G9NE01-F1
#
_cell.length_a   1.000
_cell.length_b   1.000
_cell.length_c   1.000
_cell.angle_alpha   90.00
_cell.angle_beta   90.00
_cell.angle_gamma   90.00
#
_symmetry.space_group_name_H-M   'P 1'
#
loop_
_entity.id
_entity.type
_entity.pdbx_description
1 polymer ?
#
loop_
_entity_poly.entity_id
_entity_poly.type
_entity_poly.pdbx_seq_one_letter_code
_entity_poly.pdbx_strand_id
1 'polypeptide(L)' 'MAIPIGLVIAWASRDELIQGRKWFRILIIFSIAGVLWFWLIGYKYASLSAAFILIVAIISLIKSKDPEWAKKRRI' A
#
# COMPACT_ATOMS: atom_id res chain seq x y z
N MET A 1 8.27 3.47 -31.45
CA MET A 1 6.96 3.63 -30.76
C MET A 1 7.25 3.82 -29.28
N ALA A 2 7.11 5.04 -28.77
CA ALA A 2 7.27 5.30 -27.33
C ALA A 2 5.95 4.98 -26.64
N ILE A 3 5.81 3.74 -26.18
CA ILE A 3 4.68 3.38 -25.31
C ILE A 3 4.91 4.16 -24.01
N PRO A 4 3.96 4.96 -23.53
CA PRO A 4 4.09 5.65 -22.25
C PRO A 4 4.01 4.61 -21.14
N ILE A 5 5.15 3.99 -20.85
CA ILE A 5 5.32 2.93 -19.83
C ILE A 5 4.79 3.39 -18.48
N GLY A 6 4.97 4.67 -18.13
CA GLY A 6 4.41 5.25 -16.91
C GLY A 6 2.88 5.22 -16.86
N LEU A 7 2.21 5.34 -18.00
CA LEU A 7 0.74 5.29 -18.09
C LEU A 7 0.23 3.85 -17.97
N VAL A 8 0.96 2.88 -18.53
CA VAL A 8 0.68 1.45 -18.38
C VAL A 8 0.85 1.00 -16.93
N ILE A 9 1.95 1.41 -16.28
CA ILE A 9 2.22 1.10 -14.87
C ILE A 9 1.15 1.74 -13.98
N ALA A 10 0.83 3.02 -14.19
CA ALA A 10 -0.23 3.70 -13.43
C ALA A 10 -1.59 3.01 -13.59
N TRP A 11 -1.86 2.44 -14.77
CA TRP A 11 -3.10 1.72 -15.04
C TRP A 11 -3.12 0.35 -14.34
N ALA A 12 -2.06 -0.45 -14.47
CA ALA A 12 -1.93 -1.73 -13.79
C ALA A 12 -2.01 -1.58 -12.26
N SER A 13 -1.31 -0.59 -11.70
CA SER A 13 -1.34 -0.32 -10.26
C SER A 13 -2.73 0.07 -9.73
N ARG A 14 -3.61 0.65 -10.56
CA ARG A 14 -4.99 0.97 -10.16
C ARG A 14 -5.83 -0.29 -9.96
N ASP A 15 -5.71 -1.26 -10.85
CA ASP A 15 -6.43 -2.53 -10.73
C ASP A 15 -5.92 -3.35 -9.54
N GLU A 16 -4.59 -3.35 -9.35
CA GLU A 16 -3.94 -3.97 -8.19
C GLU A 16 -4.36 -3.32 -6.86
N LEU A 17 -4.60 -1.99 -6.83
CA LEU A 17 -5.09 -1.29 -5.63
C LEU A 17 -6.48 -1.76 -5.21
N ILE A 18 -7.37 -2.06 -6.17
CA ILE A 18 -8.73 -2.51 -5.89
C ILE A 18 -8.71 -3.93 -5.34
N GLN A 19 -7.93 -4.82 -5.95
CA GLN A 19 -7.81 -6.22 -5.53
C GLN A 19 -6.98 -6.35 -4.24
N GLY A 20 -5.98 -5.49 -4.07
CA GLY A 20 -5.07 -5.40 -2.93
C GLY A 20 -5.70 -4.89 -1.63
N ARG A 21 -6.95 -4.42 -1.65
CA ARG A 21 -7.62 -3.82 -0.48
C ARG A 21 -7.60 -4.70 0.78
N LYS A 22 -7.83 -6.01 0.60
CA LYS A 22 -7.76 -6.98 1.71
C LYS A 22 -6.32 -7.13 2.21
N TRP A 23 -5.37 -7.20 1.30
CA TRP A 23 -3.94 -7.36 1.59
C TRP A 23 -3.34 -6.15 2.28
N PHE A 24 -3.68 -4.91 1.88
CA PHE A 24 -3.25 -3.69 2.58
C PHE A 24 -3.74 -3.67 4.03
N ARG A 25 -4.96 -4.14 4.28
CA ARG A 25 -5.50 -4.21 5.64
C ARG A 25 -4.73 -5.20 6.52
N ILE A 26 -4.34 -6.35 5.94
CA ILE A 26 -3.50 -7.36 6.60
C ILE A 26 -2.09 -6.77 6.84
N LEU A 27 -1.50 -6.13 5.84
CA LEU A 27 -0.19 -5.46 5.92
C LEU A 27 -0.13 -4.40 7.02
N ILE A 28 -1.20 -3.62 7.22
CA ILE A 28 -1.29 -2.65 8.31
C ILE A 28 -1.21 -3.36 9.66
N ILE A 29 -1.98 -4.43 9.87
CA ILE A 29 -1.99 -5.19 11.13
C ILE A 29 -0.60 -5.78 11.42
N PHE A 30 0.01 -6.42 10.41
CA PHE A 30 1.36 -6.97 10.54
C PHE A 30 2.41 -5.89 10.79
N SER A 31 2.29 -4.72 10.16
CA SER A 31 3.23 -3.61 10.36
C SER A 31 3.08 -3.01 11.76
N ILE A 32 1.86 -2.88 12.30
CA ILE A 32 1.66 -2.43 13.70
C ILE A 32 2.32 -3.41 14.67
N ALA A 33 2.08 -4.72 14.49
CA ALA A 33 2.69 -5.75 15.33
C ALA A 33 4.22 -5.73 15.22
N GLY A 34 4.76 -5.57 14.01
CA GLY A 34 6.19 -5.45 13.76
C GLY A 34 6.80 -4.20 14.42
N VAL A 35 6.17 -3.03 14.28
CA VAL A 35 6.62 -1.79 14.93
C VAL A 35 6.69 -1.96 16.45
N LEU A 36 5.64 -2.50 17.07
CA LEU A 36 5.59 -2.73 18.51
C LEU A 36 6.68 -3.72 18.96
N TRP A 37 6.84 -4.83 18.24
CA TRP A 37 7.85 -5.86 18.54
C TRP A 37 9.28 -5.32 18.43
N PHE A 38 9.62 -4.66 17.32
CA PHE A 38 10.95 -4.09 17.13
C PHE A 38 11.24 -2.90 18.06
N TRP A 39 10.20 -2.17 18.48
CA TRP A 39 10.32 -1.12 19.48
C TRP A 39 10.70 -1.68 20.85
N LEU A 40 10.06 -2.78 21.27
CA LEU A 40 10.39 -3.49 22.52
C LEU A 40 11.81 -4.07 22.55
N ILE A 41 12.33 -4.51 21.41
CA ILE A 41 13.68 -5.09 21.30
C ILE A 41 14.76 -4.00 21.08
N GLY A 42 14.36 -2.74 20.86
CA GLY A 42 15.30 -1.62 20.69
C GLY A 42 15.96 -1.54 19.30
N TYR A 43 15.48 -2.31 18.31
CA TYR A 43 15.98 -2.25 16.93
C TYR A 43 15.36 -1.07 16.18
N LYS A 44 15.99 0.10 16.33
CA LYS A 44 15.54 1.38 15.75
C LYS A 44 15.33 1.32 14.23
N TYR A 45 16.24 0.67 13.49
CA TYR A 45 16.17 0.57 12.03
C TYR A 45 14.97 -0.27 11.57
N ALA A 46 14.76 -1.44 12.17
CA ALA A 46 13.65 -2.32 11.81
C ALA A 46 12.29 -1.70 12.17
N SER A 47 12.21 -0.98 13.30
CA SER A 47 11.01 -0.23 13.70
C SER A 47 10.69 0.89 12.70
N LEU A 48 11.69 1.66 12.26
CA LEU A 48 11.52 2.71 11.24
C LEU A 48 11.08 2.14 9.88
N SER A 49 11.66 1.02 9.43
CA SER A 49 11.24 0.35 8.20
C SER A 49 9.80 -0.16 8.30
N ALA A 50 9.41 -0.78 9.41
CA ALA A 50 8.04 -1.23 9.63
C ALA A 50 7.05 -0.05 9.69
N ALA A 51 7.44 1.09 10.28
CA ALA A 51 6.64 2.30 10.29
C ALA A 51 6.49 2.91 8.89
N PHE A 52 7.54 2.88 8.06
CA PHE A 52 7.45 3.32 6.67
C PHE A 52 6.47 2.45 5.87
N ILE A 53 6.55 1.12 6.01
CA ILE A 53 5.64 0.18 5.34
C ILE A 53 4.19 0.43 5.80
N LEU A 54 3.98 0.73 7.08
CA LEU A 54 2.68 1.10 7.62
C LEU A 54 2.10 2.36 6.95
N ILE A 55 2.90 3.42 6.82
CA ILE A 55 2.47 4.67 6.16
C ILE A 55 2.08 4.41 4.71
N VAL A 56 2.91 3.68 3.96
CA VAL A 56 2.64 3.33 2.55
C VAL A 56 1.37 2.48 2.45
N ALA A 57 1.18 1.49 3.32
CA ALA A 57 -0.01 0.65 3.32
C ALA A 57 -1.29 1.44 3.63
N ILE A 58 -1.23 2.42 4.55
CA ILE A 58 -2.34 3.32 4.86
C ILE A 58 -2.69 4.19 3.65
N ILE A 59 -1.70 4.84 3.03
CA ILE A 59 -1.92 5.69 1.85
C ILE A 59 -2.51 4.87 0.70
N SER A 60 -1.99 3.67 0.43
CA SER A 60 -2.53 2.76 -0.58
C SER A 60 -3.97 2.34 -0.26
N LEU A 61 -4.29 2.09 1.02
CA LEU A 61 -5.66 1.76 1.43
C LEU A 61 -6.62 2.95 1.25
N ILE A 62 -6.19 4.17 1.59
CA ILE A 62 -6.99 5.39 1.37
C ILE A 62 -7.25 5.56 -0.12
N LYS A 63 -6.20 5.47 -0.94
CA LYS A 63 -6.26 5.65 -2.39
C LYS A 63 -7.06 4.55 -3.10
N SER A 64 -7.09 3.33 -2.55
CA SER A 64 -7.92 2.24 -3.05
C SER A 64 -9.44 2.47 -2.86
N LYS A 65 -9.83 3.35 -1.93
CA LYS A 65 -11.22 3.70 -1.64
C LYS A 65 -11.67 4.96 -2.37
N ASP A 66 -10.73 5.75 -2.87
CA ASP A 66 -11.00 6.97 -3.62
C ASP A 66 -11.70 6.63 -4.94
N PRO A 67 -12.95 7.09 -5.17
CA PRO A 67 -13.72 6.77 -6.37
C PRO A 67 -13.17 7.42 -7.65
N GLU A 68 -12.41 8.51 -7.56
CA GLU A 68 -11.76 9.13 -8.72
C GLU A 68 -10.55 8.31 -9.20
N TRP A 69 -9.87 7.66 -8.25
CA TRP A 69 -8.67 6.86 -8.52
C TRP A 69 -8.96 5.38 -8.78
N ALA A 70 -9.92 4.81 -8.06
CA ALA A 70 -10.29 3.39 -8.12
C ALA A 70 -11.46 3.10 -9.06
N LYS A 71 -11.75 4.00 -10.03
CA LYS A 71 -12.91 3.90 -10.92
C LYS A 71 -12.86 2.61 -11.76
N LYS A 72 -13.43 1.55 -11.19
CA LYS A 72 -13.86 0.33 -11.88
C LYS A 72 -14.83 0.79 -12.96
N ARG A 73 -14.39 0.80 -14.23
CA ARG A 73 -15.34 0.97 -15.33
C ARG A 73 -16.37 -0.15 -15.17
N ARG A 74 -17.64 0.21 -14.99
CA ARG A 74 -18.74 -0.67 -15.39
C ARG A 74 -18.58 -0.79 -16.90
N ILE A 75 -17.90 -1.84 -17.33
CA ILE A 75 -18.03 -2.35 -18.70
C ILE A 75 -19.19 -3.33 -18.62
#